data_AF-A0ABD2FXG8-F1
#
_entry.id   AF-A0ABD2FXG8-F1
#
_cell.length_a   1.000
_cell.length_b   1.000
_cell.length_c   1.000
_cell.angle_alpha   90.00
_cell.angle_beta   90.00
_cell.angle_gamma   90.00
#
_symmetry.space_group_name_H-M   'P 1'
#
loop_
_entity.id
_entity.type
_entity.pdbx_description
1 polymer ?
#
loop_
_entity_poly.entity_id
_entity_poly.type
_entity_poly.pdbx_seq_one_letter_code
_entity_poly.pdbx_strand_id
1 'polypeptide(L)'
;MRLTIVLIVSLFSGLILAQEGDNASGTQSCDACEVSEKLKAMETRLNDTETRLMDADNRLKDTDNRLKDTENQILEMKNKESMITTALIILTMAFAFVHANNPPCRTRSNNNAYNSFSRKHILRDEFDYRNDNEWEIYIRKHGLTDRPLQSFIVSGNDERVTDICKGAGQPLESSRYRANLCISHRKCLVYHVKLDKNNRVTNVDHAIQFVVLACDVVENQCLPVHYEKYTNQLPNRSAAPCQP
;
A
#
# COMPACT_ATOMS: atom_id res chain seq x y z
N MET A 1 21.52 1.78 -58.81
CA MET A 1 20.97 0.53 -59.40
C MET A 1 20.07 0.78 -60.61
N ARG A 2 19.25 1.85 -60.65
CA ARG A 2 18.38 2.19 -61.81
C ARG A 2 19.16 2.54 -63.10
N LEU A 3 20.36 3.11 -63.00
CA LEU A 3 21.16 3.47 -64.17
C LEU A 3 21.82 2.26 -64.87
N THR A 4 22.13 1.19 -64.12
CA THR A 4 22.90 0.05 -64.65
C THR A 4 22.05 -0.93 -65.46
N ILE A 5 20.76 -1.07 -65.15
CA ILE A 5 19.86 -2.00 -65.86
C ILE A 5 19.39 -1.41 -67.20
N VAL A 6 19.13 -0.10 -67.26
CA VAL A 6 18.76 0.58 -68.52
C VAL A 6 19.91 0.55 -69.53
N LEU A 7 21.16 0.69 -69.07
CA LEU A 7 22.34 0.59 -69.93
C LEU A 7 22.52 -0.80 -70.56
N ILE A 8 22.18 -1.86 -69.84
CA ILE A 8 22.27 -3.24 -70.35
C ILE A 8 21.22 -3.47 -71.44
N VAL A 9 19.99 -3.00 -71.27
CA VAL A 9 18.93 -3.16 -72.29
C VAL A 9 19.23 -2.38 -73.57
N SER A 10 19.77 -1.16 -73.48
CA SER A 10 20.17 -0.38 -74.66
C SER A 10 21.38 -0.96 -75.40
N LEU A 11 22.30 -1.65 -74.70
CA LEU A 11 23.45 -2.32 -75.32
C LEU A 11 23.03 -3.54 -76.17
N PHE A 12 21.93 -4.23 -75.81
CA PHE A 12 21.44 -5.37 -76.59
C PHE A 12 20.57 -4.97 -77.79
N SER A 13 19.91 -3.81 -77.76
CA SER A 13 19.14 -3.31 -78.92
C SER A 13 20.03 -2.85 -80.09
N GLY A 14 21.26 -2.42 -79.80
CA GLY A 14 22.24 -1.99 -80.82
C GLY A 14 22.97 -3.14 -81.52
N LEU A 15 23.00 -4.34 -80.94
CA LEU A 15 23.78 -5.47 -81.47
C LEU A 15 23.05 -6.29 -82.56
N ILE A 16 21.75 -6.06 -82.78
CA ILE A 16 20.94 -6.84 -83.75
C ILE A 16 20.90 -6.18 -85.14
N LEU A 17 21.34 -4.92 -85.29
CA LEU A 17 21.28 -4.19 -86.57
C LEU A 17 22.51 -4.31 -87.47
N ALA A 18 23.43 -5.23 -87.21
CA ALA A 18 24.63 -5.43 -88.03
C ALA A 18 24.74 -6.88 -88.54
N GLN A 19 23.81 -7.27 -89.42
CA GLN A 19 24.05 -8.38 -90.35
C GLN A 19 23.15 -8.24 -91.58
N GLU A 20 23.70 -7.60 -92.62
CA GLU A 20 23.18 -7.60 -93.98
C GLU A 20 24.08 -8.51 -94.82
N GLY A 21 23.50 -9.49 -95.50
CA GLY A 21 24.21 -10.45 -96.35
C GLY A 21 23.45 -11.73 -96.65
N ASP A 22 22.47 -11.63 -97.57
CA ASP A 22 21.98 -12.62 -98.54
C ASP A 22 22.04 -14.14 -98.24
N ASN A 23 20.86 -14.79 -98.12
CA ASN A 23 20.27 -15.62 -99.18
C ASN A 23 19.21 -16.62 -98.67
N ALA A 24 18.05 -16.59 -99.35
CA ALA A 24 17.16 -17.69 -99.76
C ALA A 24 16.73 -18.81 -98.78
N SER A 25 15.39 -18.96 -98.76
CA SER A 25 14.64 -20.23 -98.75
C SER A 25 14.62 -21.09 -97.47
N GLY A 26 13.43 -21.18 -96.87
CA GLY A 26 13.01 -22.37 -96.13
C GLY A 26 12.58 -22.11 -94.70
N THR A 27 11.26 -21.96 -94.49
CA THR A 27 10.54 -22.20 -93.24
C THR A 27 11.24 -21.71 -91.96
N GLN A 28 11.34 -20.39 -91.79
CA GLN A 28 11.82 -19.80 -90.53
C GLN A 28 10.69 -19.86 -89.47
N SER A 29 10.61 -21.02 -88.84
CA SER A 29 9.78 -21.31 -87.69
C SER A 29 10.22 -20.47 -86.48
N CYS A 30 9.46 -19.42 -86.19
CA CYS A 30 9.01 -18.94 -84.86
C CYS A 30 9.98 -18.68 -83.69
N ASP A 31 11.30 -18.87 -83.77
CA ASP A 31 12.18 -18.69 -82.60
C ASP A 31 12.28 -17.22 -82.13
N ALA A 32 12.30 -16.25 -83.07
CA ALA A 32 12.36 -14.83 -82.73
C ALA A 32 11.03 -14.29 -82.14
N CYS A 33 9.89 -14.84 -82.56
CA CYS A 33 8.58 -14.46 -82.04
C CYS A 33 8.40 -14.98 -80.60
N GLU A 34 8.86 -16.20 -80.30
CA GLU A 34 8.84 -16.77 -78.95
C GLU A 34 9.68 -15.93 -77.96
N VAL A 35 10.84 -15.44 -78.41
CA VAL A 35 11.70 -14.57 -77.59
C VAL A 35 11.03 -13.21 -77.32
N SER A 36 10.36 -12.61 -78.32
CA SER A 36 9.64 -11.35 -78.17
C SER A 36 8.45 -11.45 -77.19
N GLU A 37 7.69 -12.54 -77.25
CA GLU A 37 6.62 -12.81 -76.28
C GLU A 37 7.16 -13.01 -74.86
N LYS A 38 8.26 -13.77 -74.71
CA LYS A 38 8.92 -13.95 -73.41
C LYS A 38 9.44 -12.64 -72.83
N LEU A 39 9.97 -11.74 -73.66
CA LEU A 39 10.44 -10.42 -73.21
C LEU A 39 9.27 -9.53 -72.74
N LYS A 40 8.15 -9.49 -73.48
CA LYS A 40 6.95 -8.76 -73.05
C LYS A 40 6.39 -9.32 -71.74
N ALA A 41 6.34 -10.63 -71.61
CA ALA A 41 5.93 -11.29 -70.37
C ALA A 41 6.91 -11.00 -69.20
N MET A 42 8.19 -10.83 -69.49
CA MET A 42 9.19 -10.46 -68.47
C MET A 42 9.02 -9.00 -68.03
N GLU A 43 8.74 -8.09 -68.96
CA GLU A 43 8.50 -6.67 -68.67
C GLU A 43 7.25 -6.48 -67.80
N THR A 44 6.15 -7.16 -68.11
CA THR A 44 4.94 -7.11 -67.28
C THR A 44 5.18 -7.64 -65.88
N ARG A 45 5.95 -8.73 -65.75
CA ARG A 45 6.36 -9.28 -64.45
C ARG A 45 7.26 -8.31 -63.68
N LEU A 46 8.16 -7.59 -64.35
CA LEU A 46 9.02 -6.59 -63.72
C LEU A 46 8.18 -5.45 -63.15
N ASN A 47 7.23 -4.92 -63.93
CA ASN A 47 6.34 -3.85 -63.51
C ASN A 47 5.44 -4.26 -62.33
N ASP A 48 4.94 -5.51 -62.33
CA ASP A 48 4.22 -6.08 -61.18
C ASP A 48 5.11 -6.13 -59.94
N THR A 49 6.36 -6.60 -60.08
CA THR A 49 7.29 -6.65 -58.95
C THR A 49 7.65 -5.27 -58.41
N GLU A 50 7.82 -4.25 -59.26
CA GLU A 50 8.07 -2.86 -58.82
C GLU A 50 6.88 -2.32 -58.03
N THR A 51 5.65 -2.56 -58.50
CA THR A 51 4.43 -2.14 -57.82
C THR A 51 4.30 -2.79 -56.44
N ARG A 52 4.57 -4.11 -56.35
CA ARG A 52 4.54 -4.86 -55.08
C ARG A 52 5.62 -4.42 -54.10
N LEU A 53 6.81 -4.04 -54.59
CA LEU A 53 7.86 -3.47 -53.76
C LEU A 53 7.46 -2.11 -53.19
N MET A 54 6.79 -1.28 -53.99
CA MET A 54 6.30 0.03 -53.52
C MET A 54 5.19 -0.11 -52.47
N ASP A 55 4.28 -1.08 -52.64
CA ASP A 55 3.29 -1.44 -51.62
C ASP A 55 3.96 -1.91 -50.32
N ALA A 56 4.97 -2.77 -50.42
CA ALA A 56 5.73 -3.26 -49.26
C ALA A 56 6.46 -2.12 -48.52
N ASP A 57 7.07 -1.17 -49.22
CA ASP A 57 7.72 0.01 -48.63
C ASP A 57 6.72 0.89 -47.87
N ASN A 58 5.54 1.12 -48.44
CA ASN A 58 4.49 1.90 -47.78
C ASN A 58 3.98 1.20 -46.52
N ARG A 59 3.80 -0.13 -46.56
CA ARG A 59 3.38 -0.93 -45.39
C ARG A 59 4.44 -0.94 -44.29
N LEU A 60 5.71 -0.95 -44.65
CA LEU A 60 6.81 -0.83 -43.68
C LEU A 60 6.81 0.54 -43.00
N LYS A 61 6.59 1.63 -43.74
CA LYS A 61 6.46 2.98 -43.16
C LYS A 61 5.28 3.10 -42.20
N ASP A 62 4.14 2.51 -42.54
CA ASP A 62 2.99 2.46 -41.63
C ASP A 62 3.33 1.72 -40.33
N THR A 63 4.03 0.58 -40.44
CA THR A 63 4.46 -0.21 -39.29
C THR A 63 5.44 0.54 -38.40
N ASP A 64 6.42 1.26 -38.98
CA ASP A 64 7.37 2.10 -38.25
C ASP A 64 6.67 3.21 -37.45
N ASN A 65 5.70 3.89 -38.07
CA ASN A 65 4.92 4.92 -37.40
C ASN A 65 4.10 4.36 -36.23
N ARG A 66 3.47 3.19 -36.42
CA ARG A 66 2.72 2.52 -35.36
C ARG A 66 3.62 2.05 -34.21
N LEU A 67 4.84 1.61 -34.52
CA LEU A 67 5.83 1.24 -33.51
C LEU A 67 6.21 2.45 -32.66
N LYS A 68 6.50 3.59 -33.28
CA LYS A 68 6.81 4.85 -32.58
C LYS A 68 5.67 5.32 -31.67
N ASP A 69 4.43 5.21 -32.15
CA ASP A 69 3.27 5.54 -31.33
C ASP A 69 3.17 4.62 -30.09
N THR A 70 3.43 3.33 -30.29
CA THR A 70 3.44 2.33 -29.21
C THR A 70 4.56 2.60 -28.20
N GLU A 71 5.76 2.96 -28.65
CA GLU A 71 6.89 3.33 -27.78
C GLU A 71 6.56 4.56 -26.91
N ASN A 72 5.92 5.58 -27.49
CA ASN A 72 5.47 6.76 -26.77
C ASN A 72 4.42 6.41 -25.70
N GLN A 73 3.42 5.60 -26.05
CA GLN A 73 2.41 5.14 -25.09
C GLN A 73 3.03 4.36 -23.92
N ILE A 74 4.01 3.49 -24.21
CA ILE A 74 4.73 2.75 -23.16
C ILE A 74 5.51 3.69 -22.24
N LEU A 75 6.15 4.73 -22.78
CA LEU A 75 6.88 5.72 -21.99
C LEU A 75 5.94 6.49 -21.05
N GLU A 76 4.76 6.89 -21.55
CA GLU A 76 3.75 7.54 -20.72
C GLU A 76 3.24 6.62 -19.60
N MET A 77 2.98 5.34 -19.90
CA MET A 77 2.54 4.37 -18.90
C MET A 77 3.60 4.17 -17.81
N LYS A 78 4.88 4.05 -18.18
CA LYS A 78 5.98 3.95 -17.21
C LYS A 78 6.09 5.17 -16.29
N ASN A 79 5.90 6.36 -16.83
CA ASN A 79 5.89 7.59 -16.02
C ASN A 79 4.71 7.62 -15.05
N LYS A 80 3.51 7.18 -15.49
CA LYS A 80 2.33 7.07 -14.62
C LYS A 80 2.55 6.05 -13.51
N GLU A 81 3.10 4.87 -13.81
CA GLU A 81 3.47 3.87 -12.80
C GLU A 81 4.47 4.44 -11.78
N SER A 82 5.54 5.08 -12.25
CA SER A 82 6.53 5.72 -11.38
C SER A 82 5.91 6.77 -10.44
N MET A 83 4.97 7.56 -10.96
CA MET A 83 4.25 8.57 -10.16
C MET A 83 3.40 7.92 -9.07
N ILE A 84 2.68 6.84 -9.41
CA ILE A 84 1.85 6.08 -8.46
C ILE A 84 2.73 5.46 -7.36
N THR A 85 3.83 4.81 -7.73
CA THR A 85 4.77 4.21 -6.77
C THR A 85 5.34 5.26 -5.82
N THR A 86 5.73 6.44 -6.34
CA THR A 86 6.25 7.53 -5.52
C THR A 86 5.20 8.07 -4.55
N ALA A 87 3.96 8.28 -5.01
CA ALA A 87 2.86 8.74 -4.17
C ALA A 87 2.54 7.75 -3.03
N LEU A 88 2.55 6.44 -3.30
CA LEU A 88 2.36 5.39 -2.30
C LEU A 88 3.46 5.40 -1.22
N ILE A 89 4.72 5.60 -1.62
CA ILE A 89 5.84 5.70 -0.66
C ILE A 89 5.67 6.95 0.22
N ILE A 90 5.34 8.10 -0.37
CA ILE A 90 5.10 9.34 0.39
C ILE A 90 3.92 9.17 1.37
N LEU A 91 2.83 8.54 0.92
CA LEU A 91 1.66 8.28 1.77
C LEU A 91 2.00 7.38 2.95
N THR A 92 2.72 6.28 2.72
CA THR A 92 3.11 5.35 3.79
C THR A 92 4.08 5.99 4.78
N MET A 93 5.05 6.78 4.31
CA MET A 93 5.93 7.56 5.18
C MET A 93 5.15 8.58 6.02
N ALA A 94 4.25 9.35 5.40
CA ALA A 94 3.43 10.34 6.11
C ALA A 94 2.58 9.70 7.23
N PHE A 95 1.95 8.55 6.97
CA PHE A 95 1.21 7.81 7.98
C PHE A 95 2.09 7.34 9.14
N ALA A 96 3.34 6.92 8.89
CA ALA A 96 4.27 6.55 9.95
C ALA A 96 4.64 7.75 10.85
N PHE A 97 4.87 8.93 10.27
CA PHE A 97 5.18 10.15 11.03
C PHE A 97 4.03 10.63 11.92
N VAL A 98 2.77 10.47 11.50
CA VAL A 98 1.62 10.88 12.33
C VAL A 98 1.48 10.03 13.61
N HIS A 99 1.80 8.73 13.54
CA HIS A 99 1.67 7.83 14.69
C HIS A 99 2.85 7.91 15.68
N ALA A 100 4.04 8.30 15.22
CA ALA A 100 5.24 8.42 16.05
C ALA A 100 5.19 9.61 17.04
N ASN A 101 4.27 10.56 16.86
CA ASN A 101 4.31 11.86 17.53
C ASN A 101 3.20 12.09 18.59
N ASN A 102 2.72 11.04 19.23
CA ASN A 102 1.75 11.19 20.32
C ASN A 102 2.33 10.68 21.63
N PRO A 103 3.36 11.35 22.22
CA PRO A 103 3.91 10.94 23.50
C PRO A 103 2.84 11.01 24.60
N PRO A 104 3.02 10.26 25.70
CA PRO A 104 2.18 10.44 26.88
C PRO A 104 2.30 11.87 27.42
N CYS A 105 1.32 12.29 28.21
CA CYS A 105 1.29 13.61 28.85
C CYS A 105 1.18 14.79 27.88
N ARG A 106 0.37 14.66 26.82
CA ARG A 106 0.08 15.78 25.92
C ARG A 106 -1.13 16.59 26.39
N THR A 107 -1.11 17.90 26.18
CA THR A 107 -2.27 18.75 26.43
C THR A 107 -3.42 18.41 25.49
N ARG A 108 -4.59 18.12 26.06
CA ARG A 108 -5.85 17.89 25.36
C ARG A 108 -6.92 18.85 25.89
N SER A 109 -7.95 19.11 25.10
CA SER A 109 -9.07 19.97 25.50
C SER A 109 -10.04 19.30 26.49
N ASN A 110 -9.96 17.98 26.69
CA ASN A 110 -10.89 17.24 27.56
C ASN A 110 -10.39 17.21 29.01
N ASN A 111 -10.83 18.18 29.81
CA ASN A 111 -10.51 18.27 31.24
C ASN A 111 -11.24 17.23 32.12
N ASN A 112 -12.28 16.55 31.62
CA ASN A 112 -13.04 15.56 32.40
C ASN A 112 -12.58 14.11 32.14
N ALA A 113 -11.53 13.92 31.32
CA ALA A 113 -11.06 12.60 30.91
C ALA A 113 -10.61 11.75 32.10
N TYR A 114 -9.87 12.33 33.04
CA TYR A 114 -9.43 11.64 34.25
C TYR A 114 -10.60 11.19 35.14
N ASN A 115 -11.61 12.03 35.33
CA ASN A 115 -12.79 11.66 36.13
C ASN A 115 -13.57 10.51 35.50
N SER A 116 -13.71 10.53 34.17
CA SER A 116 -14.31 9.43 33.41
C SER A 116 -13.52 8.14 33.59
N PHE A 117 -12.19 8.18 33.42
CA PHE A 117 -11.30 7.05 33.66
C PHE A 117 -11.45 6.52 35.10
N SER A 118 -11.33 7.42 36.08
CA SER A 118 -11.37 7.08 37.51
C SER A 118 -12.67 6.39 37.88
N ARG A 119 -13.81 6.91 37.40
CA ARG A 119 -15.14 6.31 37.64
C ARG A 119 -15.25 4.91 37.04
N LYS A 120 -14.60 4.70 35.91
CA LYS A 120 -14.74 3.51 35.07
C LYS A 120 -13.76 2.39 35.43
N HIS A 121 -12.65 2.70 36.10
CA HIS A 121 -11.52 1.78 36.21
C HIS A 121 -10.85 1.75 37.59
N ILE A 122 -11.18 2.65 38.52
CA ILE A 122 -10.67 2.59 39.89
C ILE A 122 -11.76 2.01 40.78
N LEU A 123 -11.44 0.96 41.53
CA LEU A 123 -12.35 0.39 42.53
C LEU A 123 -12.38 1.32 43.75
N ARG A 124 -13.53 1.94 44.01
CA ARG A 124 -13.67 2.99 45.04
C ARG A 124 -14.30 2.52 46.34
N ASP A 125 -15.09 1.45 46.26
CA ASP A 125 -15.84 0.93 47.38
C ASP A 125 -15.19 -0.39 47.82
N GLU A 126 -15.18 -0.61 49.13
CA GLU A 126 -14.80 -1.90 49.71
C GLU A 126 -16.08 -2.72 49.94
N PHE A 127 -16.06 -3.97 49.47
CA PHE A 127 -17.12 -4.96 49.61
C PHE A 127 -16.51 -6.36 49.41
N ASP A 128 -17.30 -7.41 49.55
CA ASP A 128 -16.81 -8.76 49.26
C ASP A 128 -16.62 -8.97 47.75
N TYR A 129 -15.39 -8.82 47.28
CA TYR A 129 -15.04 -8.97 45.87
C TYR A 129 -15.22 -10.40 45.33
N ARG A 130 -15.50 -11.39 46.18
CA ARG A 130 -15.82 -12.77 45.76
C ARG A 130 -17.32 -12.98 45.53
N ASN A 131 -18.15 -12.00 45.86
CA ASN A 131 -19.59 -12.09 45.75
C ASN A 131 -20.09 -11.36 44.50
N ASP A 132 -20.60 -12.14 43.53
CA ASP A 132 -21.13 -11.60 42.28
C ASP A 132 -22.31 -10.62 42.49
N ASN A 133 -23.11 -10.82 43.54
CA ASN A 133 -24.21 -9.92 43.86
C ASN A 133 -23.72 -8.55 44.35
N GLU A 134 -22.64 -8.51 45.12
CA GLU A 134 -22.00 -7.25 45.54
C GLU A 134 -21.43 -6.51 44.32
N TRP A 135 -20.86 -7.24 43.34
CA TRP A 135 -20.45 -6.66 42.07
C TRP A 135 -21.61 -6.08 41.26
N GLU A 136 -22.75 -6.79 41.18
CA GLU A 136 -23.96 -6.25 40.54
C GLU A 136 -24.43 -4.96 41.22
N ILE A 137 -24.46 -4.94 42.56
CA ILE A 137 -24.82 -3.76 43.36
C ILE A 137 -23.86 -2.61 43.03
N TYR A 138 -22.55 -2.84 43.06
CA TYR A 138 -21.53 -1.83 42.75
C TYR A 138 -21.70 -1.26 41.34
N ILE A 139 -21.84 -2.11 40.33
CA ILE A 139 -21.98 -1.71 38.92
C ILE A 139 -23.23 -0.86 38.70
N ARG A 140 -24.36 -1.24 39.30
CA ARG A 140 -25.61 -0.46 39.20
C ARG A 140 -25.50 0.86 39.94
N LYS A 141 -24.98 0.85 41.17
CA LYS A 141 -24.78 2.05 42.01
C LYS A 141 -23.94 3.12 41.29
N HIS A 142 -22.91 2.72 40.56
CA HIS A 142 -21.99 3.63 39.86
C HIS A 142 -22.33 3.87 38.37
N GLY A 143 -23.45 3.33 37.88
CA GLY A 143 -23.89 3.50 36.49
C GLY A 143 -22.89 2.98 35.47
N LEU A 144 -22.41 1.75 35.66
CA LEU A 144 -21.39 1.07 34.85
C LEU A 144 -21.99 -0.04 33.98
N THR A 145 -23.21 0.16 33.50
CA THR A 145 -23.94 -0.81 32.65
C THR A 145 -23.74 -0.57 31.15
N ASP A 146 -22.93 0.44 30.78
CA ASP A 146 -22.67 0.83 29.39
C ASP A 146 -21.69 -0.09 28.65
N ARG A 147 -21.04 -1.03 29.34
CA ARG A 147 -20.00 -1.90 28.77
C ARG A 147 -20.13 -3.34 29.25
N PRO A 148 -19.97 -4.33 28.36
CA PRO A 148 -20.10 -5.75 28.70
C PRO A 148 -18.90 -6.31 29.49
N LEU A 149 -17.77 -5.61 29.49
CA LEU A 149 -16.59 -5.96 30.26
C LEU A 149 -16.07 -4.71 30.97
N GLN A 150 -15.98 -4.80 32.28
CA GLN A 150 -15.43 -3.78 33.16
C GLN A 150 -14.09 -4.26 33.71
N SER A 151 -13.13 -3.36 33.88
CA SER A 151 -11.83 -3.67 34.49
C SER A 151 -11.54 -2.66 35.59
N PHE A 152 -11.34 -3.15 36.81
CA PHE A 152 -11.17 -2.34 38.00
C PHE A 152 -9.82 -2.61 38.66
N ILE A 153 -9.03 -1.56 38.84
CA ILE A 153 -7.75 -1.59 39.53
C ILE A 153 -8.02 -1.33 41.01
N VAL A 154 -7.54 -2.22 41.89
CA VAL A 154 -7.65 -2.07 43.35
C VAL A 154 -6.55 -1.10 43.83
N SER A 155 -6.94 -0.07 44.58
CA SER A 155 -6.06 1.05 44.93
C SER A 155 -5.15 0.81 46.16
N GLY A 156 -5.17 -0.39 46.75
CA GLY A 156 -4.77 -0.62 48.15
C GLY A 156 -3.31 -0.94 48.47
N ASN A 157 -2.31 -0.75 47.59
CA ASN A 157 -0.89 -0.82 47.99
C ASN A 157 0.01 0.00 47.03
N ASP A 158 0.28 1.23 47.47
CA ASP A 158 1.56 1.97 47.46
C ASP A 158 2.11 2.84 46.33
N GLU A 159 1.48 3.06 45.17
CA GLU A 159 1.85 4.19 44.29
C GLU A 159 0.76 4.29 43.21
N ARG A 160 -0.24 5.13 43.48
CA ARG A 160 -1.59 5.01 42.93
C ARG A 160 -1.55 5.14 41.41
N VAL A 161 -2.51 4.56 40.72
CA VAL A 161 -2.64 4.51 39.24
C VAL A 161 -2.32 5.84 38.52
N THR A 162 -2.47 6.97 39.19
CA THR A 162 -2.02 8.31 38.76
C THR A 162 -0.51 8.45 38.56
N ASP A 163 0.29 7.85 39.44
CA ASP A 163 1.74 8.00 39.51
C ASP A 163 2.44 7.28 38.36
N ILE A 164 1.77 6.31 37.73
CA ILE A 164 2.19 5.71 36.45
C ILE A 164 2.42 6.80 35.39
N CYS A 165 1.60 7.85 35.39
CA CYS A 165 1.71 9.00 34.49
C CYS A 165 2.64 10.11 35.02
N LYS A 166 3.21 9.95 36.23
CA LYS A 166 4.04 10.94 36.93
C LYS A 166 5.44 10.41 37.28
N GLY A 167 5.90 9.39 36.57
CA GLY A 167 7.25 8.84 36.70
C GLY A 167 7.31 7.38 37.17
N ALA A 168 6.23 6.82 37.71
CA ALA A 168 6.18 5.42 38.17
C ALA A 168 5.83 4.40 37.07
N GLY A 169 5.76 4.86 35.82
CA GLY A 169 5.54 4.03 34.64
C GLY A 169 6.48 4.40 33.50
N GLN A 170 6.48 3.56 32.48
CA GLN A 170 7.34 3.69 31.31
C GLN A 170 6.52 3.71 30.02
N PRO A 171 6.97 4.44 28.98
CA PRO A 171 6.36 4.37 27.67
C PRO A 171 6.34 2.92 27.18
N LEU A 172 5.20 2.50 26.67
CA LEU A 172 5.09 1.18 26.07
C LEU A 172 5.70 1.22 24.66
N GLU A 173 6.99 0.92 24.56
CA GLU A 173 7.73 0.90 23.30
C GLU A 173 7.36 -0.34 22.46
N SER A 174 6.38 -0.20 21.57
CA SER A 174 6.21 -1.16 20.46
C SER A 174 5.41 -0.53 19.31
N SER A 175 5.81 -0.88 18.09
CA SER A 175 5.17 -0.47 16.83
C SER A 175 3.68 -0.84 16.71
N ARG A 176 3.18 -1.72 17.58
CA ARG A 176 1.76 -2.12 17.62
C ARG A 176 0.90 -1.24 18.53
N TYR A 177 1.50 -0.46 19.42
CA TYR A 177 0.77 0.29 20.43
C TYR A 177 0.83 1.79 20.16
N ARG A 178 -0.19 2.51 20.62
CA ARG A 178 -0.25 3.96 20.50
C ARG A 178 0.86 4.58 21.33
N ALA A 179 1.53 5.60 20.79
CA ALA A 179 2.67 6.26 21.42
C ALA A 179 2.36 6.94 22.77
N ASN A 180 1.08 7.03 23.19
CA ASN A 180 0.67 7.72 24.43
C ASN A 180 0.38 6.78 25.60
N LEU A 181 0.81 5.52 25.52
CA LEU A 181 0.58 4.52 26.56
C LEU A 181 1.77 4.40 27.51
N CYS A 182 1.46 4.30 28.79
CA CYS A 182 2.37 4.08 29.89
C CYS A 182 2.04 2.77 30.60
N ILE A 183 3.05 1.95 30.87
CA ILE A 183 2.93 0.69 31.60
C ILE A 183 3.54 0.83 32.99
N SER A 184 2.87 0.28 34.00
CA SER A 184 3.32 0.32 35.39
C SER A 184 4.61 -0.47 35.62
N HIS A 185 5.48 -0.01 36.53
CA HIS A 185 6.67 -0.77 36.95
C HIS A 185 6.35 -1.99 37.80
N ARG A 186 5.27 -1.91 38.58
CA ARG A 186 4.79 -2.96 39.48
C ARG A 186 3.45 -3.48 39.01
N LYS A 187 3.15 -4.74 39.34
CA LYS A 187 1.87 -5.35 39.03
C LYS A 187 0.79 -4.85 40.00
N CYS A 188 -0.41 -4.62 39.51
CA CYS A 188 -1.59 -4.27 40.30
C CYS A 188 -2.58 -5.43 40.29
N LEU A 189 -3.41 -5.53 41.34
CA LEU A 189 -4.57 -6.40 41.35
C LEU A 189 -5.67 -5.75 40.50
N VAL A 190 -6.10 -6.44 39.45
CA VAL A 190 -7.15 -5.99 38.54
C VAL A 190 -8.26 -7.02 38.52
N TYR A 191 -9.49 -6.56 38.75
CA TYR A 191 -10.71 -7.35 38.58
C TYR A 191 -11.30 -7.11 37.19
N HIS A 192 -11.72 -8.18 36.54
CA HIS A 192 -12.42 -8.18 35.26
C HIS A 192 -13.84 -8.68 35.49
N VAL A 193 -14.83 -7.84 35.26
CA VAL A 193 -16.25 -8.15 35.52
C VAL A 193 -17.02 -8.16 34.22
N LYS A 194 -17.59 -9.30 33.88
CA LYS A 194 -18.36 -9.49 32.65
C LYS A 194 -19.86 -9.40 32.92
N LEU A 195 -20.53 -8.57 32.15
CA LEU A 195 -21.98 -8.40 32.16
C LEU A 195 -22.63 -9.10 30.98
N ASP A 196 -23.83 -9.65 31.19
CA ASP A 196 -24.71 -10.06 30.10
C ASP A 196 -25.50 -8.87 29.52
N LYS A 197 -26.38 -9.17 28.55
CA LYS A 197 -27.26 -8.18 27.91
C LYS A 197 -28.28 -7.56 28.87
N ASN A 198 -28.54 -8.19 30.01
CA ASN A 198 -29.46 -7.74 31.05
C ASN A 198 -28.74 -7.03 32.21
N ASN A 199 -27.46 -6.71 32.06
CA ASN A 199 -26.62 -6.10 33.09
C ASN A 199 -26.52 -6.95 34.38
N ARG A 200 -26.49 -8.27 34.22
CA ARG A 200 -26.19 -9.22 35.28
C ARG A 200 -24.73 -9.64 35.22
N VAL A 201 -24.11 -9.82 36.39
CA VAL A 201 -22.73 -10.31 36.46
C VAL A 201 -22.75 -11.78 36.09
N THR A 202 -21.95 -12.14 35.09
CA THR A 202 -21.82 -13.53 34.61
C THR A 202 -20.49 -14.15 34.97
N ASN A 203 -19.48 -13.33 35.18
CA ASN A 203 -18.16 -13.77 35.57
C ASN A 203 -17.39 -12.61 36.21
N VAL A 204 -16.73 -12.92 37.32
CA VAL A 204 -15.73 -12.08 37.96
C VAL A 204 -14.42 -12.85 37.94
N ASP A 205 -13.42 -12.29 37.29
CA ASP A 205 -12.05 -12.81 37.28
C ASP A 205 -11.11 -11.75 37.85
N HIS A 206 -9.92 -12.16 38.31
CA HIS A 206 -8.92 -11.22 38.79
C HIS A 206 -7.50 -11.70 38.49
N ALA A 207 -6.62 -10.73 38.24
CA ALA A 207 -5.22 -11.00 37.94
C ALA A 207 -4.31 -9.99 38.62
N ILE A 208 -3.13 -10.45 39.03
CA ILE A 208 -2.02 -9.58 39.41
C ILE A 208 -1.16 -9.37 38.16
N GLN A 209 -1.29 -8.19 37.54
CA GLN A 209 -0.71 -7.89 36.22
C GLN A 209 -0.22 -6.46 36.11
N PHE A 210 0.59 -6.16 35.09
CA PHE A 210 0.94 -4.77 34.79
C PHE A 210 -0.30 -4.03 34.27
N VAL A 211 -0.37 -2.74 34.59
CA VAL A 211 -1.45 -1.86 34.15
C VAL A 211 -0.92 -0.97 33.04
N VAL A 212 -1.67 -0.85 31.95
CA VAL A 212 -1.33 -0.02 30.79
C VAL A 212 -2.37 1.09 30.66
N LEU A 213 -1.92 2.33 30.62
CA LEU A 213 -2.78 3.52 30.67
C LEU A 213 -2.39 4.49 29.57
N ALA A 214 -3.36 5.18 28.96
CA ALA A 214 -3.03 6.43 28.28
C ALA A 214 -2.95 7.56 29.29
N CYS A 215 -1.95 8.43 29.13
CA CYS A 215 -1.74 9.58 29.98
C CYS A 215 -1.85 10.88 29.17
N ASP A 216 -2.66 11.84 29.62
CA ASP A 216 -2.79 13.17 29.02
C ASP A 216 -2.74 14.25 30.12
N VAL A 217 -2.46 15.50 29.76
CA VAL A 217 -2.51 16.63 30.70
C VAL A 217 -3.96 17.06 30.92
N VAL A 218 -4.39 17.02 32.17
CA VAL A 218 -5.69 17.47 32.68
C VAL A 218 -5.40 18.48 33.79
N GLU A 219 -5.85 19.73 33.63
CA GLU A 219 -5.66 20.82 34.62
C GLU A 219 -4.20 20.94 35.11
N ASN A 220 -3.25 20.93 34.15
CA ASN A 220 -1.81 21.00 34.37
C ASN A 220 -1.17 19.79 35.08
N GLN A 221 -1.89 18.68 35.22
CA GLN A 221 -1.34 17.43 35.73
C GLN A 221 -1.40 16.34 34.66
N CYS A 222 -0.33 15.56 34.50
CA CYS A 222 -0.41 14.36 33.68
C CYS A 222 -1.16 13.26 34.45
N LEU A 223 -2.32 12.85 33.93
CA LEU A 223 -3.24 11.92 34.58
C LEU A 223 -3.69 10.82 33.62
N PRO A 224 -4.06 9.63 34.14
CA PRO A 224 -4.63 8.57 33.33
C PRO A 224 -5.97 8.97 32.72
N VAL A 225 -6.14 8.72 31.42
CA VAL A 225 -7.38 9.05 30.70
C VAL A 225 -8.00 7.84 30.01
N HIS A 226 -7.26 6.73 29.89
CA HIS A 226 -7.72 5.50 29.26
C HIS A 226 -7.02 4.30 29.88
N TYR A 227 -7.74 3.19 30.02
CA TYR A 227 -7.19 1.88 30.38
C TYR A 227 -7.04 1.03 29.12
N GLU A 228 -5.82 0.60 28.84
CA GLU A 228 -5.52 -0.33 27.74
C GLU A 228 -5.47 -1.77 28.26
N LYS A 229 -5.94 -2.72 27.45
CA LYS A 229 -5.98 -4.13 27.85
C LYS A 229 -4.57 -4.68 28.03
N TYR A 230 -4.34 -5.39 29.13
CA TYR A 230 -3.13 -6.19 29.32
C TYR A 230 -3.17 -7.46 28.42
N THR A 231 -2.10 -7.66 27.65
CA THR A 231 -1.88 -8.75 26.69
C THR A 231 -0.49 -9.38 26.85
N ASN A 232 0.08 -9.29 28.06
CA ASN A 232 1.47 -9.66 28.40
C ASN A 232 2.52 -8.65 27.94
N GLN A 233 2.18 -7.36 27.91
CA GLN A 233 3.16 -6.31 27.73
C GLN A 233 4.12 -6.24 28.91
N LEU A 234 5.38 -5.86 28.66
CA LEU A 234 6.41 -5.74 29.68
C LEU A 234 6.97 -4.31 29.70
N PRO A 235 7.24 -3.74 30.89
CA PRO A 235 7.87 -2.43 31.01
C PRO A 235 9.34 -2.48 30.56
N ASN A 236 9.75 -1.53 29.71
CA ASN A 236 11.16 -1.33 29.37
C ASN A 236 11.84 -0.50 30.46
N ARG A 237 12.48 -1.17 31.42
CA ARG A 237 13.08 -0.53 32.60
C ARG A 237 14.18 0.48 32.30
N SER A 238 14.74 0.45 31.10
CA SER A 238 15.78 1.37 30.65
C SER A 238 15.24 2.63 29.95
N ALA A 239 13.95 2.65 29.59
CA ALA A 239 13.33 3.80 28.94
C ALA A 239 13.13 4.95 29.93
N ALA A 240 13.15 6.18 29.40
CA ALA A 240 12.78 7.37 30.15
C ALA A 240 11.36 7.22 30.71
N PRO A 241 11.08 7.65 31.95
CA PRO A 241 9.80 7.44 32.58
C PRO A 241 8.70 8.29 31.95
N CYS A 242 7.44 7.85 32.09
CA CYS A 242 6.27 8.63 31.70
C CYS A 242 6.06 9.80 32.65
N GLN A 243 6.30 11.01 32.18
CA GLN A 243 6.13 12.26 32.93
C GLN A 243 5.88 13.43 31.95
N PRO A 244 5.33 14.57 32.43
CA PRO A 244 5.16 15.77 31.62
C PRO A 244 6.48 16.29 31.01
#